data_AF-A0A7X7DLG5-F1
#
_entry.id   AF-A0A7X7DLG5-F1
#
_cell.length_a   1.000
_cell.length_b   1.000
_cell.length_c   1.000
_cell.angle_alpha   90.00
_cell.angle_beta   90.00
_cell.angle_gamma   90.00
#
_symmetry.space_group_name_H-M   'P 1'
#
loop_
_entity.id
_entity.type
_entity.pdbx_description
1 polymer ?
#
loop_
_entity_poly.entity_id
_entity_poly.type
_entity_poly.pdbx_seq_one_letter_code
_entity_poly.pdbx_strand_id
1 'polypeptide(L)'
;MRILLGLFLMLAIAGCAGRQSASLKSQESVAAQVNYSGGSGESIEDAVRITGVDNQSAGLDAEYAYIVQQHGLRNKEWRVANQSVVQEKGKMYELIEIELIPTKAQRIYYFDVTAFPWKKK
;
A
#
# COMPACT_ATOMS: atom_id res chain seq x y z
N MET A 1 -58.51 -2.90 52.81
CA MET A 1 -57.53 -3.95 52.46
C MET A 1 -56.30 -3.24 51.89
N ARG A 2 -55.24 -3.04 52.69
CA ARG A 2 -54.01 -3.88 52.79
C ARG A 2 -53.28 -3.89 51.44
N ILE A 3 -52.36 -2.95 51.18
CA ILE A 3 -50.90 -3.01 51.46
C ILE A 3 -50.29 -4.39 51.13
N LEU A 4 -49.43 -4.44 50.10
CA LEU A 4 -48.15 -5.18 50.02
C LEU A 4 -47.54 -4.81 48.65
N LEU A 5 -46.49 -4.00 48.55
CA LEU A 5 -45.10 -4.26 48.90
C LEU A 5 -44.55 -5.56 48.28
N GLY A 6 -43.79 -5.40 47.19
CA GLY A 6 -42.85 -6.37 46.61
C GLY A 6 -41.95 -5.57 45.67
N LEU A 7 -40.92 -4.89 46.15
CA LEU A 7 -39.63 -5.39 46.61
C LEU A 7 -38.87 -6.16 45.51
N PHE A 8 -37.93 -5.43 44.88
CA PHE A 8 -36.62 -5.86 44.39
C PHE A 8 -36.50 -7.14 43.56
N LEU A 9 -35.96 -7.01 42.33
CA LEU A 9 -34.63 -7.59 42.07
C LEU A 9 -33.93 -6.96 40.85
N MET A 10 -32.76 -6.38 41.14
CA MET A 10 -31.57 -6.12 40.33
C MET A 10 -31.62 -6.36 38.81
N LEU A 11 -31.08 -5.40 38.04
CA LEU A 11 -29.83 -5.66 37.34
C LEU A 11 -29.02 -4.37 37.19
N ALA A 12 -27.80 -4.41 37.72
CA ALA A 12 -26.82 -3.34 37.66
C ALA A 12 -26.32 -3.15 36.23
N ILE A 13 -26.26 -1.90 35.77
CA ILE A 13 -25.26 -1.50 34.78
C ILE A 13 -24.43 -0.40 35.45
N ALA A 14 -23.36 -0.84 36.10
CA ALA A 14 -22.22 0.00 36.42
C ALA A 14 -21.57 0.43 35.09
N GLY A 15 -22.15 1.44 34.45
CA GLY A 15 -21.52 2.16 33.36
C GLY A 15 -20.55 3.16 33.96
N CYS A 16 -19.30 2.77 34.18
CA CYS A 16 -18.23 3.71 34.43
C CYS A 16 -18.14 4.65 33.22
N ALA A 17 -18.60 5.89 33.40
CA ALA A 17 -18.32 7.01 32.52
C ALA A 17 -16.83 7.38 32.65
N GLY A 18 -15.97 6.52 32.13
CA GLY A 18 -14.55 6.82 31.90
C GLY A 18 -14.40 7.36 30.48
N ARG A 19 -14.56 8.67 30.30
CA ARG A 19 -14.11 9.36 29.09
C ARG A 19 -12.59 9.24 28.98
N GLN A 20 -12.09 8.18 28.36
CA GLN A 20 -10.72 8.19 27.86
C GLN A 20 -10.72 9.03 26.57
N SER A 21 -10.58 10.34 26.76
CA SER A 21 -10.00 11.19 25.73
C SER A 21 -8.53 10.81 25.65
N ALA A 22 -8.25 9.73 24.94
CA ALA A 22 -6.90 9.47 24.47
C ALA A 22 -6.61 10.59 23.48
N SER A 23 -5.84 11.57 23.93
CA SER A 23 -5.11 12.49 23.08
C SER A 23 -4.45 11.64 21.99
N LEU A 24 -5.03 11.64 20.80
CA LEU A 24 -4.38 11.21 19.57
C LEU A 24 -3.19 12.14 19.41
N LYS A 25 -2.09 11.78 20.05
CA LYS A 25 -0.77 12.29 19.75
C LYS A 25 -0.65 12.01 18.26
N SER A 26 -0.77 13.07 17.47
CA SER A 26 -0.53 13.07 16.03
C SER A 26 0.84 12.46 15.86
N GLN A 27 0.84 11.17 15.58
CA GLN A 27 2.01 10.44 15.15
C GLN A 27 2.21 10.92 13.72
N GLU A 28 2.83 12.10 13.57
CA GLU A 28 3.57 12.43 12.37
C GLU A 28 4.67 11.37 12.26
N SER A 29 4.29 10.20 11.74
CA SER A 29 5.22 9.41 10.97
C SER A 29 5.68 10.35 9.88
N VAL A 30 6.97 10.63 9.83
CA VAL A 30 7.60 11.20 8.65
C VAL A 30 7.39 10.13 7.56
N ALA A 31 6.22 10.15 6.91
CA ALA A 31 5.90 9.23 5.83
C ALA A 31 7.01 9.45 4.81
N ALA A 32 7.84 8.43 4.59
CA ALA A 32 8.91 8.55 3.63
C ALA A 32 8.30 8.98 2.30
N GLN A 33 8.75 10.14 1.82
CA GLN A 33 8.26 10.69 0.56
C GLN A 33 8.86 9.82 -0.55
N VAL A 34 8.06 8.90 -1.08
CA VAL A 34 8.42 8.10 -2.24
C VAL A 34 8.76 9.04 -3.39
N ASN A 35 9.93 8.87 -3.98
CA ASN A 35 10.40 9.67 -5.11
C ASN A 35 10.61 8.80 -6.35
N TYR A 36 10.07 9.27 -7.47
CA TYR A 36 10.17 8.66 -8.78
C TYR A 36 11.14 9.46 -9.64
N SER A 37 12.06 8.78 -10.33
CA SER A 37 13.04 9.40 -11.22
C SER A 37 13.46 8.41 -12.32
N GLY A 38 14.39 8.80 -13.20
CA GLY A 38 14.82 7.93 -14.30
C GLY A 38 13.97 8.13 -15.55
N GLY A 39 13.58 7.02 -16.16
CA GLY A 39 12.89 7.00 -17.46
C GLY A 39 11.39 6.70 -17.39
N SER A 40 10.82 6.31 -18.54
CA SER A 40 9.41 5.93 -18.69
C SER A 40 9.07 4.55 -18.12
N GLY A 41 10.07 3.68 -18.00
CA GLY A 41 9.94 2.30 -17.56
C GLY A 41 9.66 1.30 -18.68
N GLU A 42 9.85 1.66 -19.95
CA GLU A 42 9.61 0.75 -21.10
C GLU A 42 10.80 -0.19 -21.41
N SER A 43 11.97 0.03 -20.79
CA SER A 43 13.13 -0.86 -20.84
C SER A 43 13.96 -0.79 -19.56
N ILE A 44 14.97 -1.67 -19.43
CA ILE A 44 15.91 -1.66 -18.31
C ILE A 44 16.76 -0.37 -18.29
N GLU A 45 17.17 0.11 -19.46
CA GLU A 45 17.96 1.34 -19.62
C GLU A 45 17.15 2.59 -19.26
N ASP A 46 15.84 2.52 -19.47
CA ASP A 46 14.87 3.60 -19.21
C ASP A 46 13.99 3.30 -17.98
N ALA A 47 14.47 2.47 -17.05
CA ALA A 47 13.71 2.05 -15.89
C ALA A 47 13.29 3.23 -14.99
N VAL A 48 12.12 3.11 -14.37
CA VAL A 48 11.65 4.06 -13.35
C VAL A 48 12.38 3.75 -12.05
N ARG A 49 13.17 4.69 -11.55
CA ARG A 49 13.84 4.55 -10.26
C ARG A 49 12.91 4.99 -9.13
N ILE A 50 12.67 4.09 -8.18
CA ILE A 50 11.88 4.34 -6.99
C ILE A 50 12.82 4.42 -5.77
N THR A 51 12.70 5.50 -5.00
CA THR A 51 13.49 5.73 -3.78
C THR A 51 12.59 6.26 -2.66
N GLY A 52 13.08 6.23 -1.41
CA GLY A 52 12.30 6.71 -0.26
C GLY A 52 11.19 5.75 0.17
N VAL A 53 11.36 4.45 -0.05
CA VAL A 53 10.42 3.41 0.41
C VAL A 53 10.92 2.78 1.72
N ASP A 54 10.04 2.68 2.71
CA ASP A 54 10.41 2.19 4.06
C ASP A 54 10.46 0.66 4.16
N ASN A 55 9.69 -0.02 3.31
CA ASN A 55 9.58 -1.47 3.29
C ASN A 55 9.09 -1.94 1.90
N GLN A 56 9.13 -3.25 1.67
CA GLN A 56 8.74 -3.85 0.39
C GLN A 56 7.26 -3.63 0.06
N SER A 57 6.36 -3.55 1.05
CA SER A 57 4.95 -3.25 0.80
C SER A 57 4.77 -1.84 0.26
N ALA A 58 5.43 -0.86 0.87
CA ALA A 58 5.44 0.52 0.38
C ALA A 58 6.10 0.63 -1.02
N GLY A 59 7.09 -0.22 -1.30
CA GLY A 59 7.68 -0.37 -2.64
C GLY A 59 6.66 -0.83 -3.68
N LEU A 60 5.91 -1.90 -3.39
CA LEU A 60 4.86 -2.42 -4.27
C LEU A 60 3.75 -1.39 -4.50
N ASP A 61 3.34 -0.70 -3.44
CA ASP A 61 2.34 0.38 -3.55
C ASP A 61 2.85 1.51 -4.44
N ALA A 62 4.14 1.86 -4.35
CA ALA A 62 4.77 2.86 -5.20
C ALA A 62 4.80 2.45 -6.68
N GLU A 63 5.14 1.20 -6.98
CA GLU A 63 5.14 0.65 -8.35
C GLU A 63 3.75 0.72 -8.96
N TYR A 64 2.72 0.24 -8.24
CA TYR A 64 1.34 0.31 -8.72
C TYR A 64 0.83 1.74 -8.84
N ALA A 65 1.19 2.63 -7.92
CA ALA A 65 0.82 4.05 -8.00
C ALA A 65 1.38 4.71 -9.28
N TYR A 66 2.60 4.36 -9.69
CA TYR A 66 3.16 4.84 -10.96
C TYR A 66 2.31 4.36 -12.15
N ILE A 67 1.98 3.06 -12.21
CA ILE A 67 1.16 2.51 -13.30
C ILE A 67 -0.26 3.13 -13.30
N VAL A 68 -0.83 3.41 -12.12
CA VAL A 68 -2.11 4.12 -12.02
C VAL A 68 -2.06 5.50 -12.66
N GLN A 69 -0.96 6.23 -12.48
CA GLN A 69 -0.79 7.55 -13.11
C GLN A 69 -0.74 7.45 -14.65
N GLN A 70 -0.23 6.34 -15.20
CA GLN A 70 -0.13 6.14 -16.65
C GLN A 70 -1.42 5.61 -17.28
N HIS A 71 -2.17 4.77 -16.56
CA HIS A 71 -3.23 3.95 -17.16
C HIS A 71 -4.57 3.98 -16.43
N GLY A 72 -4.69 4.74 -15.34
CA GLY A 72 -5.93 4.81 -14.55
C GLY A 72 -6.02 3.67 -13.53
N LEU A 73 -7.25 3.33 -13.13
CA LEU A 73 -7.49 2.44 -11.99
C LEU A 73 -7.21 0.97 -12.32
N ARG A 74 -6.48 0.31 -11.41
CA ARG A 74 -6.25 -1.12 -11.44
C ARG A 74 -7.58 -1.89 -11.37
N ASN A 75 -7.64 -3.02 -12.07
CA ASN A 75 -8.79 -3.92 -12.23
C ASN A 75 -10.00 -3.32 -12.96
N LYS A 76 -9.86 -2.13 -13.52
CA LYS A 76 -10.87 -1.49 -14.36
C LYS A 76 -10.28 -1.08 -15.72
N GLU A 77 -9.14 -0.40 -15.72
CA GLU A 77 -8.43 0.02 -16.94
C GLU A 77 -7.28 -0.91 -17.30
N TRP A 78 -6.64 -1.51 -16.29
CA TRP A 78 -5.53 -2.45 -16.48
C TRP A 78 -5.49 -3.48 -15.35
N ARG A 79 -4.81 -4.60 -15.57
CA ARG A 79 -4.56 -5.64 -14.55
C ARG A 79 -3.15 -6.18 -14.69
N VAL A 80 -2.58 -6.69 -13.60
CA VAL A 80 -1.28 -7.37 -13.63
C VAL A 80 -1.47 -8.72 -14.32
N ALA A 81 -0.66 -8.97 -15.35
CA ALA A 81 -0.58 -10.25 -16.05
C ALA A 81 0.56 -11.11 -15.45
N ASN A 82 1.70 -10.49 -15.17
CA ASN A 82 2.85 -11.16 -14.56
C ASN A 82 3.67 -10.16 -13.73
N GLN A 83 4.42 -10.67 -12.76
CA GLN A 83 5.34 -9.88 -11.94
C GLN A 83 6.59 -10.70 -11.62
N SER A 84 7.78 -10.10 -11.78
CA SER A 84 9.05 -10.80 -11.55
C SER A 84 10.16 -9.85 -11.13
N VAL A 85 11.14 -10.37 -10.39
CA VAL A 85 12.35 -9.65 -10.00
C VAL A 85 13.54 -10.21 -10.75
N VAL A 86 14.34 -9.35 -11.35
CA VAL A 86 15.60 -9.72 -12.01
C VAL A 86 16.76 -8.92 -11.46
N GLN A 87 17.94 -9.55 -11.42
CA GLN A 87 19.18 -8.87 -11.10
C GLN A 87 20.04 -8.77 -12.36
N GLU A 88 20.41 -7.55 -12.75
CA GLU A 88 21.29 -7.32 -13.89
C GLU A 88 22.35 -6.28 -13.55
N LYS A 89 23.62 -6.60 -13.80
CA LYS A 89 24.77 -5.70 -13.60
C LYS A 89 24.82 -5.06 -12.20
N GLY A 90 24.46 -5.82 -11.17
CA GLY A 90 24.47 -5.38 -9.78
C GLY A 90 23.27 -4.52 -9.36
N LYS A 91 22.29 -4.32 -10.24
CA LYS A 91 21.02 -3.66 -9.94
C LYS A 91 19.88 -4.67 -9.82
N MET A 92 18.87 -4.30 -9.05
CA MET A 92 17.63 -5.07 -8.91
C MET A 92 16.52 -4.36 -9.68
N TYR A 93 15.80 -5.11 -10.49
CA TYR A 93 14.66 -4.61 -11.25
C TYR A 93 13.41 -5.41 -10.93
N GLU A 94 12.32 -4.70 -10.66
CA GLU A 94 10.97 -5.26 -10.63
C GLU A 94 10.37 -5.08 -12.03
N LEU A 95 9.85 -6.16 -12.59
CA LEU A 95 9.18 -6.18 -13.88
C LEU A 95 7.70 -6.47 -13.64
N ILE A 96 6.84 -5.55 -14.05
CA ILE A 96 5.40 -5.71 -13.96
C ILE A 96 4.82 -5.70 -15.36
N GLU A 97 4.36 -6.87 -15.81
CA GLU A 97 3.58 -7.00 -17.03
C GLU A 97 2.11 -6.71 -16.72
N ILE A 98 1.50 -5.83 -17.50
CA ILE A 98 0.09 -5.48 -17.39
C ILE A 98 -0.65 -5.75 -18.68
N GLU A 99 -1.92 -6.12 -18.55
CA GLU A 99 -2.89 -6.13 -19.64
C GLU A 99 -3.79 -4.90 -19.51
N LEU A 100 -3.87 -4.09 -20.57
CA LEU A 100 -4.87 -3.03 -20.69
C LEU A 100 -6.23 -3.67 -20.98
N ILE A 101 -7.20 -3.49 -20.07
CA ILE A 101 -8.50 -4.14 -20.14
C ILE A 101 -9.29 -3.76 -21.40
N PRO A 102 -9.35 -2.47 -21.82
CA PRO A 102 -10.13 -2.06 -22.98
C PRO A 102 -9.62 -2.63 -24.31
N THR A 103 -8.30 -2.79 -24.47
CA THR A 103 -7.67 -3.15 -25.75
C THR A 103 -7.03 -4.53 -25.77
N LYS A 104 -6.87 -5.18 -24.61
CA LYS A 104 -6.08 -6.41 -24.42
C LYS A 104 -4.60 -6.30 -24.77
N ALA A 105 -4.09 -5.08 -24.96
CA ALA A 105 -2.67 -4.85 -25.19
C ALA A 105 -1.86 -5.15 -23.93
N GLN A 106 -0.68 -5.75 -24.10
CA GLN A 106 0.28 -5.98 -23.01
C GLN A 106 1.30 -4.84 -22.96
N ARG A 107 1.75 -4.50 -21.76
CA ARG A 107 2.88 -3.59 -21.50
C ARG A 107 3.73 -4.16 -20.37
N ILE A 108 5.03 -3.91 -20.42
CA ILE A 108 5.95 -4.28 -19.34
C ILE A 108 6.55 -3.00 -18.78
N TYR A 109 6.48 -2.84 -17.47
CA TYR A 109 7.17 -1.79 -16.74
C TYR A 109 8.40 -2.32 -16.03
N TYR A 110 9.50 -1.60 -16.15
CA TYR A 110 10.77 -1.86 -15.47
C TYR A 110 11.01 -0.82 -14.38
N PHE A 111 11.16 -1.27 -13.14
CA PHE A 111 11.45 -0.40 -11.99
C PHE A 111 12.85 -0.71 -11.44
N ASP A 112 13.72 0.31 -11.35
CA ASP A 112 15.01 0.21 -10.63
C ASP A 112 14.72 0.31 -9.13
N VAL A 113 14.63 -0.87 -8.51
CA VAL A 113 14.30 -1.11 -7.10
C VAL A 113 15.54 -1.47 -6.28
N THR A 114 16.72 -1.12 -6.80
CA THR A 114 18.02 -1.39 -6.16
C THR A 114 18.09 -0.79 -4.75
N ALA A 115 17.46 0.36 -4.53
CA ALA A 115 17.44 1.07 -3.25
C ALA A 115 16.46 0.50 -2.22
N PHE A 116 15.69 -0.55 -2.54
CA PHE A 116 14.69 -1.08 -1.63
C PHE A 116 15.33 -1.81 -0.43
N PRO A 117 14.66 -1.83 0.73
CA PRO A 117 15.10 -2.58 1.90
C PRO A 117 14.84 -4.08 1.72
N TRP A 118 15.61 -4.72 0.83
CA TRP A 118 15.57 -6.16 0.59
C TRP A 118 15.95 -6.92 1.87
N LYS A 119 15.16 -7.92 2.23
CA LYS A 119 15.55 -8.86 3.29
C LYS A 119 16.76 -9.62 2.80
N LYS A 120 17.88 -9.50 3.52
CA LYS A 120 19.04 -10.37 3.30
C LYS A 120 18.61 -11.80 3.64
N LYS A 121 18.85 -12.73 2.71
CA LYS A 121 18.69 -14.16 2.95
C LYS A 121 19.74 -14.66 3.93
#